data_AF-A0A2N8N772-F1
#
_entry.id   AF-A0A2N8N772-F1
#
_cell.length_a   1.000
_cell.length_b   1.000
_cell.length_c   1.000
_cell.angle_alpha   90.00
_cell.angle_beta   90.00
_cell.angle_gamma   90.00
#
_symmetry.space_group_name_H-M   'P 1'
#
loop_
_entity.id
_entity.type
_entity.pdbx_description
1 polymer ?
#
loop_
_entity_poly.entity_id
_entity_poly.type
_entity_poly.pdbx_seq_one_letter_code
_entity_poly.pdbx_strand_id
1 'polypeptide(L)'
;MTGNDFTLDINNPASPKILVVGNNPDRQNIYSAALGLYNSRIVKLINKKKQLKSSVIIDVLPTIYFRGLDNLIATARSNKVAVCLGFQDFSQLTRDYGEKESRVIQNTVGNVLAGRLVFYAL
;
A
#
# COMPACT_ATOMS: atom_id res chain seq x y z
N MET A 1 -26.88 -5.62 6.32
CA MET A 1 -26.36 -5.91 4.98
C MET A 1 -27.48 -5.65 3.99
N THR A 2 -27.50 -4.44 3.45
CA THR A 2 -28.47 -3.95 2.45
C THR A 2 -27.73 -3.93 1.11
N GLY A 3 -28.37 -4.26 -0.01
CA GLY A 3 -27.75 -4.55 -1.33
C GLY A 3 -26.79 -3.54 -1.99
N ASN A 4 -26.30 -2.53 -1.27
CA ASN A 4 -25.20 -1.63 -1.61
C ASN A 4 -23.87 -2.01 -0.90
N ASP A 5 -23.76 -3.22 -0.35
CA ASP A 5 -22.58 -3.63 0.42
C ASP A 5 -21.34 -3.77 -0.50
N PHE A 6 -20.45 -2.79 -0.43
CA PHE A 6 -19.15 -2.84 -1.10
C PHE A 6 -18.26 -3.90 -0.45
N THR A 7 -17.93 -4.94 -1.20
CA THR A 7 -16.98 -5.97 -0.76
C THR A 7 -15.55 -5.59 -1.11
N LEU A 8 -14.61 -5.88 -0.21
CA LEU A 8 -13.19 -5.55 -0.37
C LEU A 8 -12.39 -6.54 -1.24
N ASP A 9 -13.09 -7.42 -1.97
CA ASP A 9 -12.52 -8.46 -2.84
C ASP A 9 -12.18 -7.89 -4.24
N ILE A 10 -11.27 -6.92 -4.26
CA ILE A 10 -11.00 -6.04 -5.40
C ILE A 10 -10.69 -6.81 -6.70
N ASN A 11 -9.92 -7.90 -6.62
CA ASN A 11 -9.48 -8.68 -7.78
C ASN A 11 -10.26 -9.98 -8.00
N ASN A 12 -11.51 -10.05 -7.51
CA ASN A 12 -12.40 -11.18 -7.73
C ASN A 12 -12.68 -11.38 -9.23
N PRO A 13 -12.44 -12.58 -9.82
CA PRO A 13 -12.70 -12.86 -11.23
C PRO A 13 -14.15 -12.67 -11.67
N ALA A 14 -15.12 -12.90 -10.77
CA ALA A 14 -16.54 -12.79 -11.08
C ALA A 14 -17.07 -11.35 -10.96
N SER A 15 -16.43 -10.53 -10.14
CA SER A 15 -16.87 -9.16 -9.85
C SER A 15 -15.64 -8.29 -9.51
N PRO A 16 -14.80 -7.95 -10.50
CA PRO A 16 -13.64 -7.12 -10.29
C PRO A 16 -14.05 -5.69 -9.97
N LYS A 17 -13.25 -5.01 -9.14
CA LYS A 17 -13.53 -3.66 -8.67
C LYS A 17 -12.25 -2.82 -8.74
N ILE A 18 -12.43 -1.51 -8.79
CA ILE A 18 -11.35 -0.54 -8.57
C ILE A 18 -11.71 0.21 -7.29
N LEU A 19 -10.77 0.28 -6.36
CA LEU A 19 -10.92 1.04 -5.13
C LEU A 19 -9.88 2.16 -5.13
N VAL A 20 -10.36 3.39 -4.98
CA VAL A 20 -9.53 4.58 -4.75
C VAL A 20 -9.80 5.04 -3.33
N VAL A 21 -8.74 5.14 -2.54
CA VAL A 21 -8.79 5.62 -1.16
C VAL A 21 -8.10 6.96 -1.08
N GLY A 22 -8.85 7.99 -0.72
CA GLY A 22 -8.32 9.31 -0.39
C GLY A 22 -8.16 9.47 1.11
N ASN A 23 -7.16 10.25 1.51
CA ASN A 23 -7.03 10.72 2.89
C ASN A 23 -7.13 12.25 2.92
N ASN A 24 -7.66 12.80 4.01
CA ASN A 24 -7.65 14.24 4.26
C ASN A 24 -6.46 14.57 5.17
N PRO A 25 -5.49 15.40 4.74
CA PRO A 25 -4.32 15.77 5.54
C PRO A 25 -4.69 16.32 6.93
N ASP A 26 -5.73 17.12 7.03
CA ASP A 26 -6.18 17.75 8.28
C ASP A 26 -6.81 16.74 9.27
N ARG A 27 -7.16 15.55 8.78
CA ARG A 27 -7.87 14.50 9.55
C ARG A 27 -7.16 13.15 9.50
N GLN A 28 -5.89 13.14 9.12
CA GLN A 28 -5.11 11.91 8.93
C GLN A 28 -5.13 11.02 10.18
N ASN A 29 -4.96 11.59 11.36
CA ASN A 29 -4.97 10.84 12.63
C ASN A 29 -6.35 10.21 12.90
N ILE A 30 -7.43 10.91 12.54
CA ILE A 30 -8.81 10.44 12.75
C ILE A 30 -9.11 9.26 11.81
N TYR A 31 -8.66 9.34 10.55
CA TYR A 31 -8.93 8.31 9.55
C TYR A 31 -7.94 7.14 9.60
N SER A 32 -6.79 7.30 10.25
CA SER A 32 -5.72 6.31 10.32
C SER A 32 -6.19 4.92 10.75
N ALA A 33 -7.02 4.83 11.79
CA ALA A 33 -7.53 3.56 12.31
C ALA A 33 -8.45 2.85 11.30
N ALA A 34 -9.42 3.58 10.73
CA ALA A 34 -10.35 3.02 9.76
C ALA A 34 -9.63 2.57 8.49
N LEU A 35 -8.77 3.43 7.93
CA LEU A 35 -7.98 3.12 6.74
C LEU A 35 -7.03 1.95 6.98
N GLY A 36 -6.39 1.89 8.15
CA GLY A 36 -5.55 0.77 8.56
C GLY A 36 -6.31 -0.57 8.59
N LEU A 37 -7.54 -0.57 9.11
CA LEU A 37 -8.41 -1.75 9.12
C LEU A 37 -8.77 -2.20 7.69
N TYR A 38 -9.23 -1.28 6.85
CA TYR A 38 -9.54 -1.58 5.44
C TYR A 38 -8.33 -2.14 4.70
N ASN A 39 -7.18 -1.48 4.81
CA ASN A 39 -5.93 -1.89 4.18
C ASN A 39 -5.53 -3.31 4.62
N SER A 40 -5.53 -3.58 5.93
CA SER A 40 -5.18 -4.90 6.46
C SER A 40 -6.07 -6.02 5.91
N ARG A 41 -7.35 -5.71 5.63
CA ARG A 41 -8.29 -6.66 5.05
C ARG A 41 -8.08 -6.82 3.54
N ILE A 42 -7.93 -5.73 2.81
CA ILE A 42 -7.70 -5.72 1.35
C ILE A 42 -6.46 -6.56 1.01
N VAL A 43 -5.35 -6.36 1.71
CA VAL A 43 -4.09 -7.10 1.53
C VAL A 43 -4.32 -8.62 1.56
N LYS A 44 -5.07 -9.10 2.54
CA LYS A 44 -5.36 -10.53 2.69
C LYS A 44 -6.28 -11.06 1.59
N LEU A 45 -7.17 -10.23 1.06
CA LEU A 45 -8.11 -10.64 0.02
C LEU A 45 -7.46 -10.68 -1.36
N ILE A 46 -6.68 -9.65 -1.70
CA ILE A 46 -6.01 -9.57 -3.01
C ILE A 46 -4.87 -10.58 -3.15
N ASN A 47 -4.21 -10.93 -2.05
CA ASN A 47 -3.05 -11.81 -2.03
C ASN A 47 -3.44 -13.29 -1.94
N LYS A 48 -4.33 -13.73 -2.86
CA LYS A 48 -4.82 -15.11 -2.96
C LYS A 48 -4.58 -15.69 -4.34
N LYS A 49 -4.43 -17.02 -4.42
CA LYS A 49 -4.35 -17.75 -5.69
C LYS A 49 -5.69 -17.65 -6.44
N LYS A 50 -5.63 -17.85 -7.76
CA LYS A 50 -6.79 -17.88 -8.67
C LYS A 50 -7.61 -16.57 -8.70
N GLN A 51 -7.03 -15.46 -8.27
CA GLN A 51 -7.60 -14.13 -8.47
C GLN A 51 -7.05 -13.48 -9.75
N LEU A 52 -7.66 -12.38 -10.18
CA LEU A 52 -7.14 -11.59 -11.30
C LEU A 52 -5.82 -10.89 -10.92
N LYS A 53 -5.02 -10.60 -11.95
CA LYS A 53 -3.86 -9.72 -11.81
C LYS A 53 -4.35 -8.38 -11.27
N SER A 54 -3.64 -7.82 -10.30
CA SER A 54 -4.03 -6.54 -9.70
C SER A 54 -2.81 -5.74 -9.29
N SER A 55 -3.02 -4.47 -8.99
CA SER A 55 -1.97 -3.61 -8.47
C SER A 55 -2.45 -2.84 -7.24
N VAL A 56 -1.53 -2.68 -6.29
CA VAL A 56 -1.66 -1.75 -5.17
C VAL A 56 -0.69 -0.62 -5.43
N ILE A 57 -1.22 0.59 -5.59
CA ILE A 57 -0.44 1.80 -5.84
C ILE A 57 -0.65 2.72 -4.64
N ILE A 58 0.45 3.10 -4.00
CA ILE A 58 0.45 4.01 -2.86
C ILE A 58 1.31 5.21 -3.23
N ASP A 59 0.68 6.38 -3.40
CA ASP A 59 1.38 7.61 -3.83
C ASP A 59 2.32 8.17 -2.75
N VAL A 60 1.85 8.19 -1.49
CA VAL A 60 2.66 8.65 -0.35
C VAL A 60 2.51 7.70 0.83
N LEU A 61 3.43 6.74 0.94
CA LEU A 61 3.37 5.67 1.93
C LEU A 61 3.27 6.13 3.40
N PRO A 62 4.00 7.17 3.85
CA PRO A 62 3.81 7.76 5.19
C PRO A 62 2.38 8.21 5.55
N THR A 63 1.55 8.54 4.55
CA THR A 63 0.22 9.13 4.83
C THR A 63 -0.80 8.12 5.34
N ILE A 64 -0.53 6.82 5.16
CA ILE A 64 -1.41 5.72 5.55
C ILE A 64 -0.59 4.54 6.07
N TYR A 65 -0.68 4.26 7.37
CA TYR A 65 -0.01 3.08 7.93
C TYR A 65 -0.61 1.79 7.33
N PHE A 66 0.23 1.06 6.61
CA PHE A 66 -0.18 -0.13 5.86
C PHE A 66 0.35 -1.40 6.54
N ARG A 67 -0.41 -1.88 7.53
CA ARG A 67 -0.03 -3.07 8.31
C ARG A 67 0.07 -4.32 7.42
N GLY A 68 1.20 -5.01 7.48
CA GLY A 68 1.46 -6.24 6.70
C GLY A 68 1.95 -5.98 5.28
N LEU A 69 2.42 -4.75 4.99
CA LEU A 69 3.02 -4.39 3.70
C LEU A 69 4.25 -5.23 3.38
N ASP A 70 5.10 -5.49 4.37
CA ASP A 70 6.28 -6.36 4.28
C ASP A 70 5.92 -7.75 3.71
N ASN A 71 4.90 -8.39 4.28
CA ASN A 71 4.42 -9.68 3.82
C ASN A 71 3.77 -9.60 2.43
N LEU A 72 3.03 -8.51 2.16
CA LEU A 72 2.47 -8.29 0.82
C LEU A 72 3.59 -8.23 -0.22
N ILE A 73 4.59 -7.36 -0.05
CA ILE A 73 5.68 -7.21 -1.02
C ILE A 73 6.41 -8.54 -1.22
N ALA A 74 6.68 -9.29 -0.15
CA ALA A 74 7.39 -10.57 -0.21
C ALA A 74 6.64 -11.67 -0.99
N THR A 75 5.31 -11.69 -0.93
CA THR A 75 4.52 -12.84 -1.45
C THR A 75 3.63 -12.50 -2.66
N ALA A 76 3.39 -11.20 -2.91
CA ALA A 76 2.49 -10.66 -3.93
C ALA A 76 2.79 -11.16 -5.35
N ARG A 77 4.08 -11.31 -5.71
CA ARG A 77 4.51 -11.79 -7.02
C ARG A 77 3.86 -13.13 -7.38
N SER A 78 3.84 -14.07 -6.43
CA SER A 78 3.29 -15.41 -6.65
C SER A 78 1.77 -15.40 -6.87
N ASN A 79 1.09 -14.33 -6.45
CA ASN A 79 -0.34 -14.09 -6.61
C ASN A 79 -0.64 -13.04 -7.69
N LYS A 80 0.36 -12.66 -8.49
CA LYS A 80 0.24 -11.69 -9.60
C LYS A 80 -0.29 -10.32 -9.15
N VAL A 81 0.11 -9.90 -7.94
CA VAL A 81 -0.17 -8.56 -7.41
C VAL A 81 1.10 -7.72 -7.57
N ALA A 82 0.98 -6.57 -8.23
CA ALA A 82 2.07 -5.61 -8.37
C ALA A 82 1.93 -4.50 -7.32
N VAL A 83 2.97 -4.28 -6.52
CA VAL A 83 2.99 -3.24 -5.49
C VAL A 83 3.88 -2.09 -5.96
N CYS A 84 3.32 -0.88 -6.01
CA CYS A 84 4.03 0.35 -6.35
C CYS A 84 3.94 1.31 -5.16
N LEU A 85 5.10 1.75 -4.67
CA LEU A 85 5.24 2.57 -3.47
C LEU A 85 5.91 3.88 -3.83
N GLY A 86 5.24 4.99 -3.55
CA GLY A 86 5.77 6.33 -3.59
C GLY A 86 6.11 6.81 -2.18
N PHE A 87 7.29 7.42 -2.05
CA PHE A 87 7.75 8.11 -0.85
C PHE A 87 8.77 9.17 -1.27
N GLN A 88 8.85 10.26 -0.50
CA GLN A 88 9.73 11.39 -0.83
C GLN A 88 11.14 11.19 -0.28
N ASP A 89 11.27 10.55 0.89
CA ASP A 89 12.53 10.35 1.57
C ASP A 89 12.48 9.07 2.43
N PHE A 90 13.58 8.31 2.44
CA PHE A 90 13.74 7.14 3.29
C PHE A 90 13.71 7.48 4.78
N SER A 91 14.08 8.70 5.18
CA SER A 91 13.99 9.10 6.59
C SER A 91 12.54 9.08 7.10
N GLN A 92 11.58 9.50 6.26
CA GLN A 92 10.15 9.45 6.60
C GLN A 92 9.68 8.00 6.72
N LEU A 93 10.11 7.12 5.81
CA LEU A 93 9.81 5.69 5.89
C LEU A 93 10.32 5.09 7.20
N THR A 94 11.56 5.38 7.59
CA THR A 94 12.16 4.89 8.84
C THR A 94 11.47 5.43 10.08
N ARG A 95 11.06 6.70 10.09
CA ARG A 95 10.31 7.30 11.20
C ARG A 95 8.95 6.63 11.39
N ASP A 96 8.23 6.36 10.30
CA ASP A 96 6.82 5.96 10.36
C ASP A 96 6.64 4.42 10.40
N TYR A 97 7.60 3.66 9.86
CA TYR A 97 7.58 2.18 9.87
C TYR A 97 8.57 1.55 10.86
N GLY A 98 9.54 2.32 11.36
CA GLY A 98 10.66 1.79 12.13
C GLY A 98 11.80 1.28 11.24
N GLU A 99 12.99 1.16 11.82
CA GLU A 99 14.21 0.85 11.08
C GLU A 99 14.18 -0.54 10.41
N LYS A 100 13.65 -1.54 11.12
CA LYS A 100 13.61 -2.92 10.64
C LYS A 100 12.69 -3.06 9.42
N GLU A 101 11.45 -2.59 9.54
CA GLU A 101 10.44 -2.64 8.48
C GLU A 101 10.84 -1.76 7.28
N SER A 102 11.38 -0.57 7.54
CA SER A 102 11.91 0.32 6.49
C SER A 102 12.99 -0.37 5.66
N ARG A 103 13.96 -1.05 6.31
CA ARG A 103 14.98 -1.83 5.60
C ARG A 103 14.38 -2.98 4.79
N VAL A 104 13.39 -3.68 5.32
CA VAL A 104 12.71 -4.76 4.57
C VAL A 104 12.06 -4.22 3.30
N ILE A 105 11.34 -3.10 3.40
CA ILE A 105 10.69 -2.47 2.25
C ILE A 105 11.74 -2.08 1.20
N GLN A 106 12.81 -1.39 1.61
CA GLN A 106 13.89 -0.95 0.72
C GLN A 106 14.60 -2.12 0.02
N ASN A 107 14.87 -3.22 0.74
CA ASN A 107 15.61 -4.36 0.21
C ASN A 107 14.75 -5.29 -0.67
N THR A 108 13.44 -5.32 -0.45
CA THR A 108 12.53 -6.23 -1.18
C THR A 108 12.05 -5.63 -2.50
N VAL A 109 11.97 -4.30 -2.59
CA VAL A 109 11.55 -3.60 -3.81
C VAL A 109 12.63 -3.73 -4.88
N GLY A 110 12.35 -4.51 -5.92
CA GLY A 110 13.32 -4.81 -6.98
C GLY A 110 13.46 -3.75 -8.09
N ASN A 111 12.52 -2.80 -8.19
CA ASN A 111 12.57 -1.73 -9.18
C ASN A 111 12.48 -0.38 -8.47
N VAL A 112 13.44 0.51 -8.72
CA VAL A 112 13.49 1.86 -8.15
C VAL A 112 13.43 2.87 -9.29
N LEU A 113 12.48 3.79 -9.20
CA LEU A 113 12.38 4.96 -10.06
C LEU A 113 12.58 6.20 -9.17
N ALA A 114 13.64 6.96 -9.42
CA ALA A 114 14.00 8.13 -8.63
C ALA A 114 13.89 9.40 -9.48
N GLY A 115 13.16 10.39 -8.97
CA GLY A 115 13.15 11.75 -9.52
C GLY A 115 14.35 12.57 -9.07
N ARG A 116 14.46 13.82 -9.54
CA ARG A 116 15.55 14.73 -9.20
C ARG A 116 15.45 15.18 -7.73
N LEU A 117 16.50 14.97 -6.95
CA LEU A 117 16.70 15.65 -5.67
C LEU A 117 17.17 17.08 -5.95
N VAL A 118 16.38 18.08 -5.56
CA VAL A 118 16.83 19.49 -5.63
C VAL A 118 17.71 19.74 -4.42
N PHE A 119 19.02 19.62 -4.60
CA PHE A 119 20.00 20.18 -3.68
C PHE A 119 20.13 21.68 -3.99
N TYR A 120 19.67 22.55 -3.09
CA TYR A 120 20.20 23.91 -3.03
C TYR A 120 21.58 23.80 -2.38
N ALA A 121 22.63 23.75 -3.19
CA ALA A 121 23.97 24.06 -2.72
C ALA A 121 23.97 25.56 -2.35
N LEU A 122 24.07 25.85 -1.05
CA LEU A 122 24.48 27.17 -0.55
C LEU A 122 25.98 27.35 -0.74
#